data_AF-A0AAV2AXB9-F1
#
_entry.id   AF-A0AAV2AXB9-F1
#
_cell.length_a   1.000
_cell.length_b   1.000
_cell.length_c   1.000
_cell.angle_alpha   90.00
_cell.angle_beta   90.00
_cell.angle_gamma   90.00
#
_symmetry.space_group_name_H-M   'P 1'
#
loop_
_entity.id
_entity.type
_entity.pdbx_description
1 polymer ?
#
loop_
_entity_poly.entity_id
_entity_poly.type
_entity_poly.pdbx_seq_one_letter_code
_entity_poly.pdbx_strand_id
1 'polypeptide(L)'
;MDLHIRFWNEKNQEVETRYVTSSFMGHSTAEDILREFRISTEKLDLRKVLSVSMDGPSVNWKFFNLFDVETQKEFATSLINVGSCSLHVVNNSFRHGERVSQWDIRYYFI
;
A
#
# COMPACT_ATOMS: atom_id res chain seq x y z
N MET A 1 -5.11 4.36 -7.95
CA MET A 1 -4.40 3.27 -7.26
C MET A 1 -3.39 2.70 -8.21
N ASP A 2 -2.11 2.84 -7.90
CA ASP A 2 -1.02 2.24 -8.66
C ASP A 2 -0.63 0.91 -7.99
N LEU A 3 -0.58 -0.15 -8.79
CA LEU A 3 -0.26 -1.48 -8.30
C LEU A 3 1.14 -1.88 -8.73
N HIS A 4 1.95 -2.20 -7.73
CA HIS A 4 3.28 -2.75 -7.93
C HIS A 4 3.40 -4.08 -7.19
N ILE A 5 4.10 -5.04 -7.79
CA ILE A 5 4.53 -6.26 -7.11
C ILE A 5 5.99 -6.13 -6.74
N ARG A 6 6.34 -6.55 -5.53
CA ARG A 6 7.72 -6.60 -5.05
C ARG A 6 8.02 -8.02 -4.59
N PHE A 7 9.09 -8.59 -5.12
CA PHE A 7 9.48 -9.97 -4.84
C PHE A 7 11.00 -10.12 -4.89
N TRP A 8 11.51 -11.18 -4.24
CA TRP A 8 12.91 -11.56 -4.34
C TRP A 8 13.16 -12.27 -5.68
N ASN A 9 14.05 -11.73 -6.51
CA ASN A 9 14.46 -12.34 -7.77
C ASN A 9 15.71 -13.19 -7.54
N GLU A 10 15.53 -14.51 -7.49
CA GLU A 10 16.63 -15.47 -7.29
C GLU A 10 17.72 -15.42 -8.36
N LYS A 11 17.39 -15.01 -9.60
CA LYS A 11 18.37 -14.93 -10.67
C LYS A 11 19.32 -13.74 -10.48
N ASN A 12 18.78 -12.61 -10.05
CA ASN A 12 19.52 -11.37 -9.87
C ASN A 12 20.03 -11.19 -8.42
N GLN A 13 19.56 -12.02 -7.48
CA GLN A 13 19.84 -11.91 -6.04
C GLN A 13 19.49 -10.53 -5.46
N GLU A 14 18.34 -9.99 -5.87
CA GLU A 14 17.87 -8.68 -5.45
C GLU A 14 16.35 -8.63 -5.31
N VAL A 15 15.86 -7.60 -4.62
CA VAL A 15 14.43 -7.30 -4.57
C VAL A 15 14.05 -6.53 -5.84
N GLU A 16 13.18 -7.12 -6.66
CA GLU A 16 12.67 -6.49 -7.87
C GLU A 16 11.28 -5.90 -7.60
N THR A 17 11.00 -4.73 -8.16
CA THR A 17 9.66 -4.13 -8.16
C THR A 17 9.17 -4.01 -9.60
N ARG A 18 8.01 -4.59 -9.90
CA ARG A 18 7.37 -4.48 -11.22
C ARG A 18 6.06 -3.72 -11.10
N TYR A 19 5.87 -2.75 -11.98
CA TYR A 19 4.57 -2.13 -12.19
C TYR A 19 3.62 -3.13 -12.83
N VAL A 20 2.40 -3.21 -12.30
CA VAL A 20 1.34 -4.06 -12.83
C VAL A 20 0.37 -3.23 -13.66
N THR A 21 -0.26 -2.25 -13.02
CA THR A 21 -1.28 -1.39 -13.64
C THR A 21 -1.62 -0.20 -12.73
N SER A 22 -2.43 0.72 -13.25
CA SER A 22 -3.03 1.84 -12.53
C SER A 22 -4.53 1.84 -12.77
N SER A 23 -5.32 1.99 -11.70
CA SER A 23 -6.78 2.19 -11.76
C SER A 23 -7.15 3.56 -11.20
N PHE A 24 -7.97 4.31 -11.94
CA PHE A 24 -8.44 5.65 -11.57
C PHE A 24 -9.85 5.55 -11.00
N MET A 25 -9.99 5.73 -9.69
CA MET A 25 -11.22 5.39 -8.97
C MET A 25 -11.94 6.59 -8.32
N GLY A 26 -11.37 7.80 -8.42
CA GLY A 26 -11.93 9.01 -7.80
C GLY A 26 -12.06 8.87 -6.28
N HIS A 27 -13.22 9.28 -5.74
CA HIS A 27 -13.57 8.97 -4.34
C HIS A 27 -14.03 7.52 -4.25
N SER A 28 -13.38 6.73 -3.40
CA SER A 28 -13.61 5.29 -3.32
C SER A 28 -13.72 4.83 -1.88
N THR A 29 -14.60 3.85 -1.66
CA THR A 29 -14.68 3.10 -0.40
C THR A 29 -13.65 1.96 -0.38
N ALA A 30 -13.49 1.32 0.77
CA ALA A 30 -12.59 0.17 0.90
C ALA A 30 -13.05 -1.02 0.03
N GLU A 31 -14.37 -1.20 -0.07
CA GLU A 31 -15.01 -2.21 -0.91
C GLU A 31 -14.77 -1.95 -2.41
N ASP A 32 -14.81 -0.67 -2.83
CA ASP A 32 -14.48 -0.29 -4.21
C ASP A 32 -13.02 -0.63 -4.51
N ILE A 33 -12.10 -0.27 -3.60
CA ILE A 33 -10.66 -0.57 -3.73
C ILE A 33 -10.44 -2.09 -3.82
N LEU A 34 -11.11 -2.88 -2.99
CA LEU A 34 -10.99 -4.34 -3.03
C LEU A 34 -11.44 -4.91 -4.38
N ARG A 35 -12.58 -4.45 -4.89
CA ARG A 35 -13.09 -4.86 -6.20
C ARG A 35 -12.09 -4.55 -7.31
N GLU A 36 -11.60 -3.32 -7.37
CA GLU A 36 -10.64 -2.90 -8.39
C GLU A 36 -9.28 -3.60 -8.24
N PHE A 37 -8.86 -3.87 -7.00
CA PHE A 37 -7.68 -4.67 -6.71
C PHE A 37 -7.83 -6.07 -7.32
N ARG A 38 -8.95 -6.76 -7.08
CA ARG A 38 -9.22 -8.09 -7.65
C ARG A 38 -9.18 -8.10 -9.17
N ILE A 39 -9.81 -7.11 -9.82
CA ILE A 39 -9.76 -6.95 -11.28
C ILE A 39 -8.32 -6.74 -11.75
N SER A 40 -7.57 -5.87 -11.08
CA SER A 40 -6.19 -5.53 -11.42
C SER A 40 -5.21 -6.69 -11.19
N THR A 41 -5.55 -7.63 -10.30
CA THR A 41 -4.73 -8.78 -9.94
C THR A 41 -5.25 -10.12 -10.47
N GLU A 42 -6.23 -10.14 -11.37
CA GLU A 42 -6.89 -11.37 -11.87
C GLU A 42 -5.87 -12.40 -12.40
N LYS A 43 -4.77 -11.93 -13.00
CA LYS A 43 -3.71 -12.77 -13.59
C LYS A 43 -2.63 -13.18 -12.58
N LEU A 44 -2.70 -12.74 -11.33
CA LEU A 44 -1.72 -13.04 -10.29
C LEU A 44 -2.24 -14.15 -9.36
N ASP A 45 -1.32 -15.00 -8.91
CA ASP A 45 -1.63 -16.00 -7.91
C ASP A 45 -1.60 -15.39 -6.50
N LEU A 46 -2.76 -14.91 -6.04
CA LEU A 46 -2.90 -14.22 -4.76
C LEU A 46 -2.59 -15.10 -3.54
N ARG A 47 -2.55 -16.43 -3.68
CA ARG A 47 -2.12 -17.35 -2.60
C ARG A 47 -0.66 -17.16 -2.19
N LYS A 48 0.14 -16.56 -3.07
CA LYS A 48 1.58 -16.30 -2.84
C LYS A 48 1.86 -14.91 -2.29
N VAL A 49 0.81 -14.12 -2.01
CA VAL A 49 0.96 -12.77 -1.47
C VAL A 49 1.25 -12.87 0.02
N LEU A 50 2.38 -12.29 0.43
CA LEU A 50 2.79 -12.25 1.83
C LEU A 50 2.18 -11.07 2.60
N SER A 51 2.13 -9.90 1.96
CA SER A 51 1.68 -8.65 2.56
C SER A 51 1.28 -7.64 1.49
N VAL A 52 0.44 -6.68 1.85
CA VAL A 52 0.14 -5.50 1.03
C VAL A 52 0.71 -4.26 1.73
N SER A 53 1.49 -3.45 1.00
CA SER A 53 2.07 -2.19 1.48
C SER A 53 1.25 -1.00 0.98
N MET A 54 0.96 -0.07 1.87
CA MET A 54 -0.08 0.95 1.66
C MET A 54 0.10 2.11 2.65
N ASP A 55 -0.46 3.26 2.32
CA ASP A 55 -0.50 4.44 3.19
C ASP A 55 -1.53 4.31 4.33
N GLY A 56 -1.44 5.24 5.28
CA GLY A 56 -2.16 5.17 6.56
C GLY A 56 -3.63 5.60 6.64
N PRO A 57 -4.33 6.14 5.62
CA PRO A 57 -5.75 6.45 5.73
C PRO A 57 -6.62 5.25 6.14
N SER A 58 -7.71 5.52 6.87
CA SER A 58 -8.61 4.48 7.41
C SER A 58 -9.25 3.59 6.35
N VAL A 59 -9.53 4.15 5.17
CA VAL A 59 -10.11 3.43 4.02
C VAL A 59 -9.18 2.31 3.56
N ASN A 60 -7.88 2.60 3.50
CA ASN A 60 -6.88 1.64 3.06
C ASN A 60 -6.76 0.52 4.11
N TRP A 61 -6.66 0.87 5.40
CA TRP A 61 -6.65 -0.14 6.47
C TRP A 61 -7.86 -1.07 6.44
N LYS A 62 -9.05 -0.52 6.17
CA LYS A 62 -10.26 -1.32 6.00
C LYS A 62 -10.15 -2.25 4.79
N PHE A 63 -9.60 -1.78 3.66
CA PHE A 63 -9.33 -2.62 2.49
C PHE A 63 -8.38 -3.79 2.85
N PHE A 64 -7.28 -3.54 3.57
CA PHE A 64 -6.35 -4.59 4.01
C PHE A 64 -7.06 -5.67 4.81
N ASN A 65 -7.87 -5.27 5.79
CA ASN A 65 -8.61 -6.21 6.64
C ASN A 65 -9.63 -7.03 5.84
N LEU A 66 -10.34 -6.40 4.89
CA LEU A 66 -11.26 -7.11 4.03
C LEU A 66 -10.52 -8.14 3.15
N PHE A 67 -9.38 -7.74 2.58
CA PHE A 67 -8.58 -8.63 1.74
C PHE A 67 -7.98 -9.79 2.55
N ASP A 68 -7.48 -9.55 3.77
CA ASP A 68 -6.99 -10.61 4.65
C ASP A 68 -8.09 -11.64 4.97
N VAL A 69 -9.30 -11.17 5.30
CA VAL A 69 -10.47 -12.03 5.53
C VAL A 69 -10.81 -12.86 4.28
N GLU A 70 -10.73 -12.29 3.08
CA GLU A 70 -10.92 -13.06 1.84
C GLU A 70 -9.82 -14.10 1.64
N THR A 71 -8.55 -13.76 1.86
CA THR A 71 -7.44 -14.73 1.71
C THR A 71 -7.55 -15.89 2.70
N GLN A 72 -8.04 -15.65 3.91
CA GLN A 72 -8.29 -16.70 4.89
C GLN A 72 -9.41 -17.63 4.44
N LYS A 73 -10.49 -17.09 3.87
CA LYS A 73 -11.64 -17.87 3.39
C LYS A 73 -11.33 -18.64 2.10
N GLU A 74 -10.64 -18.01 1.15
CA GLU A 74 -10.39 -18.58 -0.18
C GLU A 74 -9.18 -19.53 -0.18
N PHE A 75 -8.16 -19.23 0.62
CA PHE A 75 -6.85 -19.87 0.51
C PHE A 75 -6.34 -20.47 1.82
N ALA A 76 -7.05 -20.28 2.94
CA ALA A 76 -6.58 -20.66 4.28
C ALA A 76 -5.22 -20.03 4.66
N THR A 77 -4.94 -18.83 4.14
CA THR A 77 -3.73 -18.04 4.42
C THR A 77 -4.11 -16.68 5.01
N SER A 78 -3.20 -16.05 5.75
CA SER A 78 -3.39 -14.68 6.24
C SER A 78 -2.20 -13.81 5.83
N LEU A 79 -2.49 -12.52 5.62
CA LEU A 79 -1.52 -11.50 5.27
C LEU A 79 -0.74 -11.04 6.49
N ILE A 80 0.55 -10.81 6.31
CA ILE A 80 1.38 -10.17 7.33
C ILE A 80 1.13 -8.67 7.30
N ASN A 81 0.66 -8.12 8.42
CA ASN A 81 0.56 -6.68 8.62
C ASN A 81 1.92 -6.10 8.99
N VAL A 82 2.51 -5.34 8.08
CA VAL A 82 3.82 -4.67 8.25
C VAL A 82 3.69 -3.20 8.66
N GLY A 83 2.48 -2.71 8.93
CA GLY A 83 2.22 -1.30 9.19
C GLY A 83 1.88 -0.50 7.92
N SER A 84 1.61 0.79 8.12
CA SER A 84 1.44 1.74 7.02
C SER A 84 2.77 2.33 6.57
N CYS A 85 2.73 3.02 5.43
CA CYS A 85 3.89 3.69 4.85
C CYS A 85 4.57 4.66 5.84
N SER A 86 5.78 4.30 6.28
CA SER A 86 6.60 5.09 7.22
C SER A 86 6.94 6.48 6.68
N LEU A 87 7.09 6.62 5.37
CA LEU A 87 7.36 7.92 4.73
C LEU A 87 6.26 8.93 5.03
N HIS A 88 4.99 8.50 5.05
CA HIS A 88 3.88 9.40 5.39
C HIS A 88 3.93 9.83 6.85
N VAL A 89 4.30 8.93 7.77
CA VAL A 89 4.46 9.25 9.19
C VAL A 89 5.55 10.32 9.35
N VAL A 90 6.74 10.06 8.78
CA VAL A 90 7.87 10.99 8.85
C VAL A 90 7.51 12.35 8.23
N ASN A 91 6.93 12.36 7.04
CA ASN A 91 6.52 13.58 6.35
C ASN A 91 5.51 14.41 7.18
N ASN A 92 4.52 13.75 7.76
CA ASN A 92 3.54 14.42 8.62
C ASN A 92 4.17 14.94 9.93
N SER A 93 5.14 14.22 10.50
CA SER A 93 5.90 14.67 11.67
C SER A 93 6.71 15.94 11.37
N PHE A 94 7.41 15.99 10.24
CA PHE A 94 8.15 17.20 9.82
C PHE A 94 7.21 18.38 9.59
N ARG A 95 6.09 18.17 8.88
CA ARG A 95 5.07 19.20 8.67
C ARG A 95 4.48 19.71 9.98
N HIS A 96 4.28 18.83 10.96
CA HIS A 96 3.82 19.23 12.29
C HIS A 96 4.89 20.06 13.01
N GLY A 97 6.16 19.62 12.95
CA GLY A 97 7.30 20.33 13.52
C GLY A 97 7.46 21.74 12.95
N GLU A 98 7.40 21.90 11.63
CA GLU A 98 7.35 23.20 10.94
C GLU A 98 6.25 24.09 11.54
N ARG A 99 5.02 23.58 11.59
CA ARG A 99 3.85 24.33 12.05
C ARG A 99 3.99 24.81 13.50
N VAL A 100 4.53 23.97 14.39
CA VAL A 100 4.65 24.29 15.82
C VAL A 100 5.86 25.20 16.08
N SER A 101 6.97 24.98 15.37
CA SER A 101 8.18 25.80 15.49
C SER A 101 8.09 27.15 14.79
N GLN A 102 7.14 27.31 13.86
CA GLN A 102 7.05 28.47 12.96
C GLN A 102 8.31 28.68 12.10
N TRP A 103 9.13 27.64 11.94
CA TRP A 103 10.29 27.70 11.07
C TRP A 103 9.83 27.68 9.62
N ASP A 104 10.20 28.69 8.83
CA ASP A 104 9.92 28.68 7.40
C ASP A 104 10.94 27.80 6.66
N ILE A 105 10.79 26.48 6.85
CA ILE A 105 11.66 25.48 6.23
C ILE A 105 11.50 25.42 4.71
N ARG A 106 10.43 26.02 4.16
CA ARG A 106 10.14 26.05 2.72
C ARG A 106 11.23 26.79 1.93
N TYR A 107 11.93 27.74 2.56
CA TYR A 107 13.06 28.44 1.94
C TYR A 107 14.30 27.55 1.72
N TYR A 108 14.42 26.43 2.42
CA TYR A 108 15.60 25.56 2.37
C TYR A 108 15.47 24.38 1.40
N PHE A 109 14.28 24.15 0.84
CA PHE A 109 13.99 23.06 -0.11
C PHE A 109 13.68 23.56 -1.53
N ILE A 110 14.17 24.75 -1.90
CA ILE A 110 14.16 25.28 -3.27
C ILE A 110 15.46 24.87 -3.97
#